data_AF-U6G2S1-F1
#
_entry.id   AF-U6G2S1-F1
#
_cell.length_a   1.000
_cell.length_b   1.000
_cell.length_c   1.000
_cell.angle_alpha   90.00
_cell.angle_beta   90.00
_cell.angle_gamma   90.00
#
_symmetry.space_group_name_H-M   'P 1'
#
loop_
_entity.id
_entity.type
_entity.pdbx_description
1 polymer ?
#
loop_
_entity_poly.entity_id
_entity_poly.type
_entity_poly.pdbx_seq_one_letter_code
_entity_poly.pdbx_strand_id
1 'polypeptide(L)'
;MLLLLLLLVLQYICCVFQQQELQQLLQQQQQLTPAAAAAAAEAAANNLALFIKSHIIEGEYSIKQLLTQRGDVGVPPTTTAAAAATAAAAAAAVNIPGVSAADAAAAAAGLRLLLQDAAEGRFSLGSSLAGYTLQVERDLSPAAAAATLLIGSSNLTTFPLQQQQQQLLQLLQQQQQQQQFLKYKGQQQQHNLQLQQLQQQLQLHEQQQHQQQQQQHIQQQQQQQQQHIQQQQQQQQQQIGRGLFRVYVGGAELLQGDIRAANGIIHFISKPILPLSLIKNK
;
A
#
# COMPACT_ATOMS: atom_id res chain seq x y z
N MET A 1 -11.42 37.47 -13.38
CA MET A 1 -12.28 36.37 -12.91
C MET A 1 -11.86 35.03 -13.51
N LEU A 2 -11.89 34.83 -14.83
CA LEU A 2 -11.50 33.56 -15.49
C LEU A 2 -10.08 33.07 -15.14
N LEU A 3 -9.11 33.98 -15.13
CA LEU A 3 -7.71 33.64 -14.83
C LEU A 3 -7.49 33.17 -13.38
N LEU A 4 -8.30 33.71 -12.45
CA LEU A 4 -8.27 33.36 -11.03
C LEU A 4 -8.94 31.99 -10.79
N LEU A 5 -9.97 31.69 -11.56
CA LEU A 5 -10.64 30.38 -11.57
C LEU A 5 -9.73 29.29 -12.14
N LEU A 6 -8.95 29.60 -13.17
CA LEU A 6 -8.00 28.67 -13.79
C LEU A 6 -6.82 28.34 -12.86
N LEU A 7 -6.32 29.32 -12.11
CA LEU A 7 -5.28 29.10 -11.09
C LEU A 7 -5.78 28.24 -9.92
N LEU A 8 -7.03 28.44 -9.46
CA LEU A 8 -7.63 27.60 -8.41
C LEU A 8 -7.81 26.14 -8.87
N VAL A 9 -8.20 25.91 -10.13
CA VAL A 9 -8.32 24.56 -10.70
C VAL A 9 -6.95 23.87 -10.80
N LEU A 10 -5.92 24.57 -11.27
CA LEU A 10 -4.56 24.01 -11.33
C LEU A 10 -4.01 23.67 -9.94
N GLN A 11 -4.26 24.53 -8.95
CA GLN A 11 -3.82 24.28 -7.58
C GLN A 11 -4.56 23.11 -6.93
N TYR A 12 -5.85 22.94 -7.24
CA TYR A 12 -6.62 21.78 -6.81
C TYR A 12 -6.11 20.47 -7.44
N ILE A 13 -5.81 20.48 -8.76
CA ILE A 13 -5.28 19.31 -9.47
C ILE A 13 -3.90 18.91 -8.92
N CYS A 14 -3.01 19.87 -8.67
CA CYS A 14 -1.71 19.59 -8.03
C CYS A 14 -1.87 18.96 -6.65
N CYS A 15 -2.79 19.46 -5.83
CA CYS A 15 -3.02 18.94 -4.49
C CYS A 15 -3.56 17.50 -4.51
N VAL A 16 -4.52 17.21 -5.41
CA VAL A 16 -5.08 15.86 -5.58
C VAL A 16 -4.03 14.87 -6.09
N PHE A 17 -3.20 15.27 -7.06
CA PHE A 17 -2.15 14.42 -7.61
C PHE A 17 -1.09 14.06 -6.55
N GLN A 18 -0.68 15.06 -5.77
CA GLN A 18 0.29 14.88 -4.69
C GLN A 18 -0.26 14.03 -3.54
N GLN A 19 -1.56 14.13 -3.26
CA GLN A 19 -2.25 13.28 -2.28
C GLN A 19 -2.33 11.82 -2.75
N GLN A 20 -2.51 11.58 -4.06
CA GLN A 20 -2.58 10.24 -4.62
C GLN A 20 -1.22 9.52 -4.58
N GLU A 21 -0.12 10.22 -4.88
CA GLU A 21 1.23 9.66 -4.73
C GLU A 21 1.57 9.33 -3.28
N LEU A 22 1.20 10.22 -2.34
CA LEU A 22 1.42 9.97 -0.92
C LEU A 22 0.63 8.74 -0.44
N GLN A 23 -0.61 8.57 -0.90
CA GLN A 23 -1.42 7.37 -0.60
C GLN A 23 -0.82 6.10 -1.21
N GLN A 24 -0.25 6.18 -2.42
CA GLN A 24 0.44 5.05 -3.04
C GLN A 24 1.70 4.64 -2.26
N LEU A 25 2.49 5.61 -1.82
CA LEU A 25 3.67 5.38 -0.98
C LEU A 25 3.30 4.79 0.38
N LEU A 26 2.21 5.27 1.00
CA LEU A 26 1.71 4.73 2.26
C LEU A 26 1.18 3.30 2.11
N GLN A 27 0.52 2.98 1.00
CA GLN A 27 0.12 1.60 0.68
C GLN A 27 1.32 0.69 0.42
N GLN A 28 2.36 1.17 -0.28
CA GLN A 28 3.59 0.41 -0.46
C GLN A 28 4.27 0.14 0.89
N GLN A 29 4.33 1.13 1.78
CA GLN A 29 4.89 0.95 3.12
C GLN A 29 4.10 -0.04 3.97
N GLN A 30 2.77 -0.08 3.86
CA GLN A 30 1.96 -1.07 4.59
C GLN A 30 2.04 -2.48 4.02
N GLN A 31 2.52 -2.64 2.78
CA GLN A 31 2.77 -3.95 2.16
C GLN A 31 4.19 -4.48 2.40
N LEU A 32 5.10 -3.67 2.94
CA LEU A 32 6.39 -4.17 3.42
C LEU A 32 6.13 -5.06 4.64
N THR A 33 6.10 -6.37 4.38
CA THR A 33 5.99 -7.39 5.41
C THR A 33 7.16 -7.23 6.39
N PRO A 34 6.95 -7.49 7.70
CA PRO A 34 8.02 -7.41 8.69
C PRO A 34 9.23 -8.29 8.36
N ALA A 35 9.04 -9.34 7.55
CA ALA A 35 10.11 -10.15 6.99
C ALA A 35 10.98 -9.40 5.96
N ALA A 36 10.38 -8.56 5.11
CA ALA A 36 11.13 -7.71 4.19
C ALA A 36 11.88 -6.58 4.92
N ALA A 37 11.31 -6.06 6.00
CA ALA A 37 11.99 -5.10 6.88
C ALA A 37 13.19 -5.73 7.61
N ALA A 38 13.07 -6.98 8.08
CA ALA A 38 14.18 -7.72 8.67
C ALA A 38 15.29 -8.05 7.64
N ALA A 39 14.91 -8.45 6.41
CA ALA A 39 15.86 -8.69 5.33
C ALA A 39 16.58 -7.41 4.88
N ALA A 40 15.88 -6.27 4.85
CA ALA A 40 16.49 -4.97 4.57
C ALA A 40 17.45 -4.53 5.69
N ALA A 41 17.12 -4.79 6.95
CA ALA A 41 18.01 -4.53 8.08
C ALA A 41 19.28 -5.41 8.04
N GLU A 42 19.14 -6.68 7.66
CA GLU A 42 20.28 -7.59 7.48
C GLU A 42 21.16 -7.19 6.29
N ALA A 43 20.55 -6.76 5.18
CA ALA A 43 21.28 -6.20 4.02
C ALA A 43 22.02 -4.90 4.39
N ALA A 44 21.41 -4.03 5.21
CA ALA A 44 22.06 -2.82 5.71
C ALA A 44 23.23 -3.15 6.66
N ALA A 45 23.08 -4.15 7.53
CA ALA A 45 24.16 -4.63 8.39
C ALA A 45 25.33 -5.22 7.58
N ASN A 46 25.04 -5.98 6.52
CA ASN A 46 26.05 -6.51 5.61
C ASN A 46 26.78 -5.43 4.82
N ASN A 47 26.06 -4.40 4.35
CA ASN A 47 26.67 -3.25 3.69
C ASN A 47 27.54 -2.42 4.65
N LEU A 48 27.11 -2.26 5.92
CA LEU A 48 27.94 -1.63 6.95
C LEU A 48 29.20 -2.47 7.24
N ALA A 49 29.08 -3.79 7.30
CA ALA A 49 30.22 -4.69 7.49
C ALA A 49 31.19 -4.63 6.30
N LEU A 50 30.70 -4.55 5.06
CA LEU A 50 31.52 -4.35 3.86
C LEU A 50 32.16 -2.96 3.82
N PHE A 51 31.46 -1.92 4.28
CA PHE A 51 32.01 -0.58 4.42
C PHE A 51 33.14 -0.55 5.45
N ILE A 52 32.94 -1.17 6.62
CA ILE A 52 33.97 -1.32 7.66
C ILE A 52 35.14 -2.15 7.13
N LYS A 53 34.87 -3.24 6.40
CA LYS A 53 35.91 -4.10 5.82
C LYS A 53 36.72 -3.43 4.71
N SER A 54 36.11 -2.49 3.97
CA SER A 54 36.80 -1.72 2.92
C SER A 54 37.52 -0.49 3.46
N HIS A 55 37.18 -0.01 4.66
CA HIS A 55 37.83 1.15 5.30
C HIS A 55 38.76 0.78 6.46
N ILE A 56 38.80 -0.50 6.89
CA ILE A 56 39.87 -1.04 7.72
C ILE A 56 41.00 -1.47 6.78
N ILE A 57 42.01 -0.62 6.76
CA ILE A 57 43.30 -0.71 6.09
C ILE A 57 43.81 -2.16 5.94
N GLU A 58 44.17 -2.51 4.71
CA GLU A 58 44.85 -3.72 4.29
C GLU A 58 46.10 -3.99 5.15
N GLY A 59 46.05 -5.07 5.93
CA GLY A 59 47.21 -5.65 6.62
C GLY A 59 46.98 -7.14 6.82
N GLU A 60 47.61 -7.96 5.98
CA GLU A 60 47.46 -9.41 5.90
C GLU A 60 47.78 -10.15 7.21
N TYR A 61 46.79 -10.53 8.02
CA TYR A 61 46.96 -11.65 8.96
C TYR A 61 45.68 -12.45 9.14
N SER A 62 45.69 -13.69 8.67
CA SER A 62 44.59 -14.64 8.89
C SER A 62 44.68 -15.24 10.29
N ILE A 63 43.61 -15.07 11.08
CA ILE A 63 43.43 -15.53 12.47
C ILE A 63 43.63 -17.05 12.68
N LYS A 64 43.73 -17.84 11.61
CA LYS A 64 43.81 -19.30 11.67
C LYS A 64 45.17 -19.88 12.10
N GLN A 65 46.26 -19.10 12.19
CA GLN A 65 47.60 -19.63 12.53
C GLN A 65 48.07 -19.35 13.96
N LEU A 66 47.31 -18.61 14.78
CA LEU A 66 47.72 -18.20 16.14
C LEU A 66 47.40 -19.22 17.25
N LEU A 67 46.84 -20.39 16.93
CA LEU A 67 46.27 -21.31 17.92
C LEU A 67 47.02 -22.66 18.09
N THR A 68 48.25 -22.82 17.60
CA THR A 68 48.85 -24.18 17.52
C THR A 68 50.26 -24.39 18.09
N GLN A 69 50.80 -23.55 18.97
CA GLN A 69 52.05 -23.91 19.66
C GLN A 69 52.03 -23.62 21.17
N ARG A 70 52.23 -24.69 21.95
CA ARG A 70 52.21 -24.77 23.42
C ARG A 70 53.65 -24.76 23.92
N GLY A 71 54.05 -23.71 24.62
CA GLY A 71 55.37 -23.56 25.24
C GLY A 71 55.34 -23.91 26.73
N ASP A 72 56.29 -24.74 27.13
CA ASP A 72 56.52 -25.33 28.45
C ASP A 72 57.55 -24.47 29.22
N VAL A 73 57.19 -23.90 30.39
CA VAL A 73 58.18 -23.29 31.31
C VAL A 73 57.70 -23.37 32.76
N GLY A 74 58.49 -24.04 33.60
CA GLY A 74 58.25 -24.21 35.04
C GLY A 74 58.79 -23.07 35.91
N VAL A 75 58.08 -22.78 37.00
CA VAL A 75 58.45 -21.82 38.07
C VAL A 75 57.86 -22.31 39.42
N PRO A 76 58.54 -22.09 40.58
CA PRO A 76 58.35 -22.84 41.83
C PRO A 76 57.32 -22.22 42.80
N PRO A 77 56.92 -22.94 43.87
CA PRO A 77 55.74 -22.60 44.67
C PRO A 77 56.10 -21.78 45.92
N THR A 78 55.40 -20.68 46.17
CA THR A 78 55.29 -20.13 47.52
C THR A 78 53.96 -19.44 47.80
N THR A 79 53.35 -19.91 48.90
CA THR A 79 52.47 -19.20 49.85
C THR A 79 51.10 -18.71 49.39
N THR A 80 50.10 -19.60 49.40
CA THR A 80 48.66 -19.21 49.43
C THR A 80 47.85 -20.10 50.37
N ALA A 81 48.18 -20.07 51.66
CA ALA A 81 47.42 -20.77 52.71
C ALA A 81 46.16 -20.01 53.20
N ALA A 82 45.98 -18.73 52.84
CA ALA A 82 44.87 -17.91 53.35
C ALA A 82 43.59 -17.92 52.49
N ALA A 83 43.65 -18.37 51.22
CA ALA A 83 42.51 -18.38 50.29
C ALA A 83 41.71 -19.70 50.28
N ALA A 84 42.02 -20.64 51.17
CA ALA A 84 41.33 -21.93 51.26
C ALA A 84 40.05 -21.89 52.13
N ALA A 85 39.98 -20.97 53.09
CA ALA A 85 38.84 -20.90 54.02
C ALA A 85 37.57 -20.29 53.38
N THR A 86 37.72 -19.37 52.43
CA THR A 86 36.58 -18.66 51.80
C THR A 86 35.89 -19.46 50.69
N ALA A 87 36.58 -20.40 50.04
CA ALA A 87 36.01 -21.25 48.99
C ALA A 87 35.14 -22.40 49.55
N ALA A 88 35.46 -22.90 50.75
CA ALA A 88 34.68 -23.97 51.40
C ALA A 88 33.28 -23.49 51.84
N ALA A 89 33.13 -22.20 52.17
CA ALA A 89 31.83 -21.63 52.55
C ALA A 89 30.88 -21.45 51.36
N ALA A 90 31.39 -21.23 50.14
CA ALA A 90 30.57 -21.03 48.95
C ALA A 90 30.02 -22.34 48.36
N ALA A 91 30.76 -23.45 48.50
CA ALA A 91 30.31 -24.77 48.03
C ALA A 91 29.15 -25.35 48.87
N ALA A 92 29.02 -24.96 50.14
CA ALA A 92 27.93 -25.39 51.01
C ALA A 92 26.56 -24.76 50.65
N ALA A 93 26.53 -23.71 49.83
CA ALA A 93 25.30 -23.02 49.46
C ALA A 93 24.58 -23.62 48.24
N VAL A 94 25.26 -24.45 47.45
CA VAL A 94 24.69 -25.08 46.25
C VAL A 94 24.32 -26.53 46.60
N ASN A 95 23.10 -26.71 47.08
CA ASN A 95 22.57 -28.01 47.51
C ASN A 95 22.25 -28.88 46.27
N ILE A 96 23.28 -29.49 45.66
CA ILE A 96 23.12 -30.45 44.56
C ILE A 96 22.93 -31.84 45.17
N PRO A 97 21.73 -32.44 45.07
CA PRO A 97 21.47 -33.76 45.64
C PRO A 97 22.25 -34.84 44.89
N GLY A 98 22.99 -35.68 45.64
CA GLY A 98 23.63 -36.90 45.11
C GLY A 98 25.15 -36.86 44.95
N VAL A 99 25.81 -35.73 45.19
CA VAL A 99 27.28 -35.63 45.23
C VAL A 99 27.74 -35.57 46.68
N SER A 100 28.58 -36.53 47.10
CA SER A 100 29.15 -36.49 48.44
C SER A 100 30.08 -35.27 48.54
N ALA A 101 30.05 -34.57 49.68
CA ALA A 101 30.92 -33.42 49.90
C ALA A 101 32.41 -33.77 49.73
N ALA A 102 32.77 -35.04 49.93
CA ALA A 102 34.12 -35.57 49.72
C ALA A 102 34.50 -35.63 48.23
N ASP A 103 33.59 -36.05 47.34
CA ASP A 103 33.86 -36.14 45.90
C ASP A 103 33.93 -34.75 45.25
N ALA A 104 33.09 -33.81 45.70
CA ALA A 104 33.17 -32.42 45.27
C ALA A 104 34.48 -31.75 45.72
N ALA A 105 34.95 -32.05 46.94
CA ALA A 105 36.23 -31.56 47.44
C ALA A 105 37.43 -32.17 46.70
N ALA A 106 37.37 -33.46 46.35
CA ALA A 106 38.42 -34.14 45.58
C ALA A 106 38.50 -33.63 44.13
N ALA A 107 37.36 -33.42 43.47
CA ALA A 107 37.29 -32.83 42.14
C ALA A 107 37.78 -31.36 42.15
N ALA A 108 37.36 -30.58 43.14
CA ALA A 108 37.84 -29.20 43.31
C ALA A 108 39.35 -29.15 43.58
N ALA A 109 39.91 -30.10 44.33
CA ALA A 109 41.34 -30.18 44.60
C ALA A 109 42.14 -30.55 43.33
N GLY A 110 41.65 -31.51 42.52
CA GLY A 110 42.28 -31.88 41.24
C GLY A 110 42.26 -30.74 40.22
N LEU A 111 41.16 -29.99 40.16
CA LEU A 111 40.99 -28.84 39.26
C LEU A 111 41.82 -27.63 39.74
N ARG A 112 42.01 -27.48 41.06
CA ARG A 112 42.92 -26.48 41.63
C ARG A 112 44.37 -26.76 41.26
N LEU A 113 44.80 -28.03 41.22
CA LEU A 113 46.16 -28.41 40.84
C LEU A 113 46.43 -28.16 39.34
N LEU A 114 45.39 -28.30 38.50
CA LEU A 114 45.45 -27.99 37.06
C LEU A 114 45.39 -26.49 36.76
N LEU A 115 44.76 -25.70 37.63
CA LEU A 115 44.62 -24.24 37.50
C LEU A 115 45.64 -23.44 38.32
N GLN A 116 46.41 -24.08 39.20
CA GLN A 116 47.41 -23.40 40.02
C GLN A 116 48.53 -22.77 39.17
N ASP A 117 48.82 -23.37 38.01
CA ASP A 117 49.73 -22.82 37.02
C ASP A 117 49.02 -21.99 35.92
N ALA A 118 47.69 -21.90 35.94
CA ALA A 118 46.89 -21.19 34.94
C ALA A 118 46.26 -19.88 35.45
N ALA A 119 46.29 -19.63 36.76
CA ALA A 119 45.68 -18.44 37.38
C ALA A 119 46.44 -17.13 37.11
N GLU A 120 47.69 -17.22 36.64
CA GLU A 120 48.44 -16.11 36.05
C GLU A 120 48.66 -16.39 34.56
N GLY A 121 47.56 -16.59 33.83
CA GLY A 121 47.56 -16.99 32.42
C GLY A 121 48.08 -15.89 31.49
N ARG A 122 49.38 -15.59 31.51
CA ARG A 122 50.06 -14.91 30.42
C ARG A 122 50.27 -15.90 29.29
N PHE A 123 49.35 -15.94 28.34
CA PHE A 123 49.56 -16.69 27.10
C PHE A 123 50.39 -15.82 26.16
N SER A 124 51.63 -16.20 25.92
CA SER A 124 52.44 -15.60 24.86
C SER A 124 51.93 -16.13 23.52
N LEU A 125 51.42 -15.24 22.67
CA LEU A 125 51.02 -15.56 21.30
C LEU A 125 52.25 -15.51 20.37
N GLY A 126 53.32 -16.20 20.75
CA GLY A 126 54.56 -16.28 19.95
C GLY A 126 55.21 -14.94 19.61
N SER A 127 56.34 -15.02 18.90
CA SER A 127 57.04 -13.84 18.37
C SER A 127 56.36 -13.38 17.10
N SER A 128 56.05 -12.08 16.99
CA SER A 128 55.60 -11.50 15.72
C SER A 128 56.73 -11.59 14.68
N LEU A 129 56.38 -11.54 13.38
CA LEU A 129 57.34 -11.57 12.27
C LEU A 129 58.37 -10.42 12.31
N ALA A 130 58.15 -9.39 13.15
CA ALA A 130 59.09 -8.31 13.40
C ALA A 130 59.97 -8.53 14.66
N GLY A 131 59.92 -9.71 15.29
CA GLY A 131 60.72 -10.06 16.48
C GLY A 131 60.14 -9.58 17.82
N TYR A 132 58.95 -8.96 17.82
CA TYR A 132 58.30 -8.49 19.05
C TYR A 132 57.36 -9.56 19.62
N THR A 133 57.53 -9.91 20.89
CA THR A 133 56.66 -10.85 21.59
C THR A 133 55.37 -10.14 22.00
N LEU A 134 54.23 -10.55 21.43
CA LEU A 134 52.92 -10.05 21.85
C LEU A 134 52.47 -10.81 23.09
N GLN A 135 52.50 -10.14 24.24
CA GLN A 135 51.91 -10.63 25.48
C GLN A 135 50.48 -10.11 25.56
N VAL A 136 49.50 -11.00 25.44
CA VAL A 136 48.10 -10.67 25.70
C VAL A 136 47.82 -11.07 27.13
N GLU A 137 47.88 -10.07 28.01
CA GLU A 137 47.50 -10.20 29.40
C GLU A 137 45.97 -10.05 29.47
N ARG A 138 45.26 -11.15 29.72
CA ARG A 138 43.83 -11.08 30.04
C ARG A 138 43.63 -11.51 31.48
N ASP A 139 43.20 -10.55 32.29
CA ASP A 139 42.63 -10.79 33.61
C ASP A 139 41.27 -11.47 33.45
N LEU A 140 41.30 -12.78 33.15
CA LEU A 140 40.10 -13.60 33.19
C LEU A 140 39.79 -13.85 34.67
N SER A 141 38.67 -13.30 35.14
CA SER A 141 38.22 -13.57 36.48
C SER A 141 38.06 -15.10 36.67
N PRO A 142 38.41 -15.65 37.84
CA PRO A 142 38.25 -17.08 38.12
C PRO A 142 36.83 -17.61 37.84
N ALA A 143 35.83 -16.73 37.93
CA ALA A 143 34.44 -17.01 37.58
C ALA A 143 34.23 -17.30 36.08
N ALA A 144 34.92 -16.59 35.19
CA ALA A 144 34.84 -16.80 33.73
C ALA A 144 35.54 -18.09 33.29
N ALA A 145 36.67 -18.45 33.93
CA ALA A 145 37.38 -19.69 33.65
C ALA A 145 36.58 -20.94 34.09
N ALA A 146 35.94 -20.89 35.26
CA ALA A 146 35.09 -21.96 35.76
C ALA A 146 33.84 -22.18 34.88
N ALA A 147 33.24 -21.10 34.37
CA ALA A 147 32.10 -21.18 33.45
C ALA A 147 32.45 -21.88 32.13
N THR A 148 33.70 -21.78 31.68
CA THR A 148 34.14 -22.36 30.40
C THR A 148 34.37 -23.87 30.51
N LEU A 149 34.81 -24.37 31.68
CA LEU A 149 35.04 -25.81 31.90
C LEU A 149 33.77 -26.61 32.16
N LEU A 150 32.69 -25.97 32.63
CA LEU A 150 31.38 -26.61 32.80
C LEU A 150 30.70 -27.01 31.47
N ILE A 151 31.14 -26.45 30.34
CA ILE A 151 30.55 -26.73 29.02
C ILE A 151 31.10 -28.06 28.43
N GLY A 152 32.22 -28.58 28.96
CA GLY A 152 32.93 -29.71 28.35
C GLY A 152 32.43 -31.12 28.72
N SER A 153 31.53 -31.28 29.70
CA SER A 153 31.19 -32.61 30.24
C SER A 153 29.69 -32.78 30.49
N SER A 154 28.90 -32.83 29.42
CA SER A 154 27.49 -33.19 29.50
C SER A 154 27.12 -34.19 28.39
N ASN A 155 27.28 -35.48 28.69
CA ASN A 155 26.56 -36.58 28.00
C ASN A 155 25.07 -36.53 28.41
N LEU A 156 24.38 -35.44 28.10
CA LEU A 156 22.95 -35.30 28.33
C LEU A 156 22.20 -35.94 27.16
N THR A 157 21.34 -36.89 27.50
CA THR A 157 20.38 -37.59 26.65
C THR A 157 19.82 -36.71 25.53
N THR A 158 20.22 -37.03 24.30
CA THR A 158 20.01 -36.28 23.07
C THR A 158 18.60 -36.48 22.48
N PHE A 159 17.51 -36.30 23.23
CA PHE A 159 16.15 -36.22 22.64
C PHE A 159 15.26 -35.32 23.52
N PRO A 160 14.80 -34.17 23.00
CA PRO A 160 13.68 -34.14 22.03
C PRO A 160 13.89 -33.15 20.85
N LEU A 161 15.14 -32.94 20.41
CA LEU A 161 15.44 -31.94 19.36
C LEU A 161 14.72 -32.24 18.03
N GLN A 162 14.52 -33.52 17.70
CA GLN A 162 13.75 -33.93 16.51
C GLN A 162 12.26 -33.60 16.62
N GLN A 163 11.67 -33.72 17.82
CA GLN A 163 10.26 -33.38 18.06
C GLN A 163 10.05 -31.87 18.00
N GLN A 164 11.00 -31.10 18.55
CA GLN A 164 10.98 -29.64 18.45
C GLN A 164 11.08 -29.17 16.99
N GLN A 165 11.92 -29.82 16.18
CA GLN A 165 12.05 -29.50 14.76
C GLN A 165 10.75 -29.79 13.99
N GLN A 166 10.05 -30.90 14.30
CA GLN A 166 8.74 -31.19 13.69
C GLN A 166 7.67 -30.15 14.07
N GLN A 167 7.60 -29.74 15.34
CA GLN A 167 6.67 -28.68 15.76
C GLN A 167 6.94 -27.35 15.04
N LEU A 168 8.21 -26.98 14.88
CA LEU A 168 8.58 -25.76 14.15
C LEU A 168 8.13 -25.82 12.69
N LEU A 169 8.30 -26.97 12.03
CA LEU A 169 7.88 -27.17 10.64
C LEU A 169 6.35 -27.04 10.49
N GLN A 170 5.59 -27.58 11.44
CA GLN A 170 4.14 -27.50 11.44
C GLN A 170 3.65 -26.06 11.66
N LEU A 171 4.29 -25.30 12.55
CA LEU A 171 3.99 -23.88 12.77
C LEU A 171 4.26 -23.05 11.50
N LEU A 172 5.39 -23.31 10.83
CA LEU A 172 5.76 -22.61 9.60
C LEU A 172 4.74 -22.88 8.48
N GLN A 173 4.29 -24.13 8.35
CA GLN A 173 3.27 -24.51 7.38
C GLN A 173 1.93 -23.81 7.66
N GLN A 174 1.51 -23.75 8.94
CA GLN A 174 0.28 -23.04 9.33
C GLN A 174 0.38 -21.54 9.03
N GLN A 175 1.53 -20.92 9.29
CA GLN A 175 1.76 -19.51 8.98
C GLN A 175 1.65 -19.25 7.47
N GLN A 176 2.21 -20.15 6.65
CA GLN A 176 2.16 -20.01 5.19
C GLN A 176 0.72 -20.12 4.66
N GLN A 177 -0.09 -21.03 5.21
CA GLN A 177 -1.51 -21.14 4.85
C GLN A 177 -2.30 -19.87 5.22
N GLN A 178 -2.04 -19.27 6.40
CA GLN A 178 -2.68 -18.01 6.77
C GLN A 178 -2.34 -16.88 5.80
N GLN A 179 -1.08 -16.78 5.36
CA GLN A 179 -0.68 -15.78 4.38
C GLN A 179 -1.40 -15.97 3.03
N GLN A 180 -1.53 -17.22 2.57
CA GLN A 180 -2.28 -17.52 1.35
C GLN A 180 -3.76 -17.15 1.47
N PHE A 181 -4.39 -17.44 2.62
CA PHE A 181 -5.77 -17.07 2.87
C PHE A 181 -5.98 -15.55 2.86
N LEU A 182 -5.09 -14.79 3.52
CA LEU A 182 -5.15 -13.32 3.50
C LEU A 182 -4.96 -12.75 2.09
N LYS A 183 -4.04 -13.33 1.31
CA LYS A 183 -3.82 -12.94 -0.08
C LYS A 183 -5.08 -13.18 -0.93
N TYR A 184 -5.71 -14.34 -0.78
CA TYR A 184 -6.95 -14.67 -1.50
C TYR A 184 -8.09 -13.73 -1.10
N LYS A 185 -8.26 -13.48 0.20
CA LYS A 185 -9.27 -12.55 0.72
C LYS A 185 -9.06 -11.13 0.18
N GLY A 186 -7.81 -10.67 0.12
CA GLY A 186 -7.45 -9.38 -0.46
C GLY A 186 -7.82 -9.28 -1.95
N GLN A 187 -7.48 -10.30 -2.75
CA GLN A 187 -7.86 -10.35 -4.17
C GLN A 187 -9.38 -10.37 -4.35
N GLN A 188 -10.11 -11.13 -3.54
CA GLN A 188 -11.56 -11.19 -3.61
C GLN A 188 -12.21 -9.85 -3.27
N GLN A 189 -11.67 -9.13 -2.26
CA GLN A 189 -12.15 -7.81 -1.89
C GLN A 189 -11.88 -6.78 -3.00
N GLN A 190 -10.73 -6.86 -3.65
CA GLN A 190 -10.36 -6.01 -4.78
C GLN A 190 -11.28 -6.25 -5.99
N HIS A 191 -11.58 -7.52 -6.29
CA HIS A 191 -12.52 -7.87 -7.35
C HIS A 191 -13.93 -7.35 -7.08
N ASN A 192 -14.40 -7.46 -5.84
CA ASN A 192 -15.73 -6.98 -5.45
C ASN A 192 -15.83 -5.44 -5.56
N LEU A 193 -14.76 -4.72 -5.19
CA LEU A 193 -14.70 -3.27 -5.36
C LEU A 193 -14.76 -2.86 -6.84
N GLN A 194 -14.06 -3.61 -7.72
CA GLN A 194 -14.10 -3.37 -9.16
C GLN A 194 -15.50 -3.61 -9.73
N LEU A 195 -16.18 -4.65 -9.28
CA LEU A 195 -17.56 -4.94 -9.68
C LEU A 195 -18.53 -3.83 -9.25
N GLN A 196 -18.35 -3.30 -8.04
CA GLN A 196 -19.15 -2.18 -7.52
C GLN A 196 -18.93 -0.90 -8.32
N GLN A 197 -17.68 -0.58 -8.69
CA GLN A 197 -17.39 0.57 -9.55
C GLN A 197 -18.01 0.43 -10.93
N LEU A 198 -17.95 -0.77 -11.52
CA LEU A 198 -18.57 -1.03 -12.82
C LEU A 198 -20.09 -0.83 -12.76
N GLN A 199 -20.73 -1.35 -11.70
CA GLN A 199 -22.18 -1.19 -11.51
C GLN A 199 -22.57 0.29 -11.37
N GLN A 200 -21.76 1.09 -10.67
CA GLN A 200 -22.00 2.53 -10.55
C GLN A 200 -21.84 3.27 -11.89
N GLN A 201 -20.86 2.88 -12.72
CA GLN A 201 -20.72 3.43 -14.08
C GLN A 201 -21.91 3.09 -14.97
N LEU A 202 -22.40 1.85 -14.92
CA LEU A 202 -23.59 1.44 -15.67
C LEU A 202 -24.82 2.28 -15.27
N GLN A 203 -25.03 2.50 -13.98
CA GLN A 203 -26.16 3.28 -13.50
C GLN A 203 -26.09 4.75 -13.94
N LEU A 204 -24.88 5.35 -13.94
CA LEU A 204 -24.66 6.69 -14.48
C LEU A 204 -24.92 6.75 -15.98
N HIS A 205 -24.50 5.73 -16.73
CA HIS A 205 -24.72 5.65 -18.16
C HIS A 205 -26.21 5.55 -18.50
N GLU A 206 -26.96 4.70 -17.80
CA GLU A 206 -28.42 4.60 -17.97
C GLU A 206 -29.13 5.92 -17.65
N GLN A 207 -28.71 6.61 -16.58
CA GLN A 207 -29.28 7.92 -16.24
C GLN A 207 -29.02 8.96 -17.34
N GLN A 208 -27.81 8.98 -17.91
CA GLN A 208 -27.46 9.88 -19.00
C GLN A 208 -28.27 9.56 -20.27
N GLN A 209 -28.44 8.28 -20.59
CA GLN A 209 -29.25 7.84 -21.73
C GLN A 209 -30.72 8.27 -21.56
N HIS A 210 -31.28 8.11 -20.36
CA HIS A 210 -32.65 8.51 -20.07
C HIS A 210 -32.83 10.04 -20.21
N GLN A 211 -31.86 10.82 -19.71
CA GLN A 211 -31.89 12.27 -19.86
C GLN A 211 -31.83 12.71 -21.33
N GLN A 212 -31.06 12.01 -22.15
CA GLN A 212 -30.97 12.29 -23.58
C GLN A 212 -32.28 11.97 -24.33
N GLN A 213 -32.93 10.84 -24.00
CA GLN A 213 -34.26 10.51 -24.54
C GLN A 213 -35.32 11.53 -24.13
N GLN A 214 -35.27 12.00 -22.87
CA GLN A 214 -36.20 13.01 -22.39
C GLN A 214 -36.04 14.34 -23.14
N GLN A 215 -34.80 14.77 -23.43
CA GLN A 215 -34.55 15.96 -24.25
C GLN A 215 -35.09 15.81 -25.67
N GLN A 216 -34.90 14.64 -26.30
CA GLN A 216 -35.45 14.39 -27.64
C GLN A 216 -36.98 14.46 -27.64
N HIS A 217 -37.64 13.89 -26.62
CA HIS A 217 -39.09 13.96 -26.49
C HIS A 217 -39.57 15.42 -26.32
N ILE A 218 -38.91 16.20 -25.46
CA ILE A 218 -39.26 17.62 -25.26
C ILE A 218 -39.11 18.41 -26.57
N GLN A 219 -38.05 18.16 -27.32
CA GLN A 219 -37.81 18.84 -28.59
C GLN A 219 -38.87 18.48 -29.63
N GLN A 220 -39.25 17.21 -29.72
CA GLN A 220 -40.31 16.76 -30.63
C GLN A 220 -41.69 17.35 -30.24
N GLN A 221 -41.97 17.45 -28.94
CA GLN A 221 -43.20 18.06 -28.44
C GLN A 221 -43.26 19.56 -28.75
N GLN A 222 -42.15 20.30 -28.59
CA GLN A 222 -42.08 21.71 -28.99
C GLN A 222 -42.33 21.88 -30.49
N GLN A 223 -41.78 20.99 -31.32
CA GLN A 223 -41.95 21.07 -32.77
C GLN A 223 -43.42 20.85 -33.18
N GLN A 224 -44.12 19.91 -32.54
CA GLN A 224 -45.56 19.73 -32.75
C GLN A 224 -46.37 20.95 -32.29
N GLN A 225 -46.02 21.56 -31.15
CA GLN A 225 -46.67 22.78 -30.67
C GLN A 225 -46.52 23.93 -31.67
N GLN A 226 -45.32 24.12 -32.24
CA GLN A 226 -45.09 25.16 -33.25
C GLN A 226 -45.92 24.93 -34.51
N GLN A 227 -46.03 23.68 -34.98
CA GLN A 227 -46.87 23.35 -36.13
C GLN A 227 -48.36 23.66 -35.87
N HIS A 228 -48.84 23.34 -34.66
CA HIS A 228 -50.22 23.66 -34.27
C HIS A 228 -50.47 25.16 -34.23
N ILE A 229 -49.56 25.94 -33.64
CA ILE A 229 -49.64 27.41 -33.60
C ILE A 229 -49.66 27.98 -35.03
N GLN A 230 -48.83 27.45 -35.92
CA GLN A 230 -48.75 27.91 -37.30
C GLN A 230 -50.04 27.61 -38.09
N GLN A 231 -50.63 26.42 -37.92
CA GLN A 231 -51.94 26.12 -38.49
C GLN A 231 -53.05 27.03 -37.95
N GLN A 232 -53.04 27.29 -36.64
CA GLN A 232 -54.03 28.16 -36.02
C GLN A 232 -53.93 29.60 -36.55
N GLN A 233 -52.70 30.12 -36.74
CA GLN A 233 -52.50 31.43 -37.36
C GLN A 233 -53.01 31.47 -38.81
N GLN A 234 -52.79 30.41 -39.60
CA GLN A 234 -53.33 30.35 -40.97
C GLN A 234 -54.86 30.37 -40.98
N GLN A 235 -55.50 29.64 -40.07
CA GLN A 235 -56.97 29.66 -39.94
C GLN A 235 -57.48 31.05 -39.53
N GLN A 236 -56.81 31.72 -38.60
CA GLN A 236 -57.17 33.10 -38.23
C GLN A 236 -56.98 34.06 -39.41
N GLN A 237 -55.90 33.96 -40.19
CA GLN A 237 -55.71 34.80 -41.39
C GLN A 237 -56.79 34.55 -42.44
N GLN A 238 -57.28 33.32 -42.60
CA GLN A 238 -58.41 33.03 -43.49
C GLN A 238 -59.73 33.63 -42.98
N GLN A 239 -59.97 33.63 -41.66
CA GLN A 239 -61.15 34.26 -41.07
C GLN A 239 -61.09 35.79 -41.15
N ILE A 240 -59.93 36.37 -40.84
CA ILE A 240 -59.66 37.82 -40.94
C ILE A 240 -59.78 38.27 -42.41
N GLY A 241 -59.18 37.54 -43.35
CA GLY A 241 -59.26 37.82 -44.78
C GLY A 241 -60.68 37.70 -45.36
N ARG A 242 -61.53 36.83 -44.81
CA ARG A 242 -62.94 36.74 -45.20
C ARG A 242 -63.84 37.83 -44.59
N GLY A 243 -63.43 38.47 -43.50
CA GLY A 243 -64.29 39.41 -42.76
C GLY A 243 -63.97 40.90 -42.94
N LEU A 244 -62.71 41.25 -43.21
CA LEU A 244 -62.27 42.66 -43.18
C LEU A 244 -62.54 43.45 -44.46
N PHE A 245 -62.69 42.80 -45.62
CA PHE A 245 -62.93 43.48 -46.89
C PHE A 245 -64.33 43.16 -47.42
N ARG A 246 -65.35 43.81 -46.84
CA ARG A 246 -66.68 43.85 -47.46
C ARG A 246 -66.65 44.86 -48.61
N VAL A 247 -66.42 44.35 -49.81
CA VAL A 247 -66.48 45.16 -51.03
C VAL A 247 -67.92 45.26 -51.50
N TYR A 248 -68.38 46.47 -51.82
CA TYR A 248 -69.72 46.70 -52.38
C TYR A 248 -69.60 47.22 -53.81
N VAL A 249 -70.41 46.68 -54.73
CA VAL A 249 -70.51 47.13 -56.13
C VAL A 249 -71.97 47.42 -56.43
N GLY A 250 -72.31 48.69 -56.73
CA GLY A 250 -73.70 49.09 -56.96
C GLY A 250 -74.63 48.81 -55.77
N GLY A 251 -74.08 48.85 -54.54
CA GLY A 251 -74.80 48.51 -53.31
C GLY A 251 -75.07 47.02 -53.09
N ALA A 252 -74.57 46.13 -53.95
CA ALA A 252 -74.51 44.68 -53.73
C ALA A 252 -73.19 44.30 -53.04
N GLU A 253 -73.24 43.39 -52.07
CA GLU A 253 -72.07 42.91 -51.33
C GLU A 253 -71.35 41.83 -52.14
N LEU A 254 -70.03 41.90 -52.22
CA LEU A 254 -69.19 40.89 -52.86
C LEU A 254 -69.09 39.66 -51.94
N LEU A 255 -69.74 38.56 -52.31
CA LEU A 255 -69.74 37.32 -51.54
C LEU A 255 -68.44 36.52 -51.75
N GLN A 256 -67.94 36.50 -52.98
CA GLN A 256 -66.70 35.82 -53.36
C GLN A 256 -66.10 36.53 -54.57
N GLY A 257 -64.85 36.99 -54.47
CA GLY A 257 -64.13 37.68 -55.55
C GLY A 257 -62.98 36.86 -56.12
N ASP A 258 -62.35 37.41 -57.16
CA ASP A 258 -61.05 36.99 -57.70
C ASP A 258 -60.98 35.57 -58.24
N ILE A 259 -62.10 35.04 -58.74
CA ILE A 259 -62.13 33.73 -59.39
C ILE A 259 -61.61 33.90 -60.82
N ARG A 260 -60.42 33.36 -61.07
CA ARG A 260 -59.81 33.40 -62.41
C ARG A 260 -60.60 32.52 -63.38
N ALA A 261 -61.02 33.12 -64.49
CA ALA A 261 -61.60 32.45 -65.66
C ALA A 261 -60.66 32.58 -66.86
N ALA A 262 -60.88 31.79 -67.92
CA ALA A 262 -60.03 31.80 -69.12
C ALA A 262 -59.92 33.19 -69.78
N ASN A 263 -60.92 34.06 -69.58
CA ASN A 263 -61.05 35.36 -70.22
C ASN A 263 -61.29 36.52 -69.23
N GLY A 264 -61.06 36.33 -67.92
CA GLY A 264 -61.27 37.40 -66.95
C GLY A 264 -61.34 36.96 -65.50
N ILE A 265 -61.97 37.79 -64.67
CA ILE A 265 -62.19 37.55 -63.25
C ILE A 265 -63.70 37.56 -62.99
N ILE A 266 -64.20 36.53 -62.29
CA ILE A 266 -65.61 36.40 -61.90
C ILE A 266 -65.76 36.81 -60.44
N HIS A 267 -66.77 37.64 -60.18
CA HIS A 267 -67.16 38.13 -58.88
C HIS A 267 -68.61 37.72 -58.59
N PHE A 268 -68.84 37.08 -57.44
CA PHE A 268 -70.19 36.77 -56.95
C PHE A 268 -70.69 37.90 -56.06
N ILE A 269 -71.87 38.44 -56.39
CA ILE A 269 -72.51 39.53 -55.66
C ILE A 269 -73.82 39.08 -55.02
N SER A 270 -74.21 39.72 -53.92
CA SER A 270 -75.38 39.33 -53.12
C SER A 270 -76.73 39.61 -53.78
N LYS A 271 -76.78 40.54 -54.74
CA LYS A 271 -78.01 40.90 -55.47
C LYS A 271 -77.67 41.40 -56.88
N PRO A 272 -78.55 41.21 -57.87
CA PRO A 272 -78.33 41.71 -59.22
C PRO A 272 -78.25 43.25 -59.25
N ILE A 273 -77.38 43.78 -60.11
CA ILE A 273 -77.24 45.23 -60.33
C ILE A 273 -78.22 45.65 -61.43
N LEU A 274 -79.08 46.62 -61.11
CA LEU A 274 -80.02 47.20 -62.08
C LEU A 274 -79.44 48.49 -62.66
N PRO A 275 -79.32 48.62 -63.99
CA PRO A 275 -78.87 49.86 -64.61
C PRO A 275 -79.88 50.98 -64.39
N LEU A 276 -79.38 52.20 -64.13
CA LEU A 276 -80.19 53.38 -63.80
C LEU A 276 -81.23 53.73 -64.89
N SER A 277 -80.97 53.37 -66.14
CA SER A 277 -81.89 53.58 -67.27
C SER A 277 -83.21 52.81 -67.13
N LEU A 278 -83.20 51.66 -66.44
CA LEU A 278 -84.41 50.86 -66.23
C LEU A 278 -85.28 51.37 -65.07
N ILE A 279 -84.74 52.26 -64.23
CA ILE A 279 -85.44 52.77 -63.04
C ILE A 279 -86.22 54.06 -63.35
N LYS A 280 -85.92 54.75 -64.46
CA LYS A 280 -86.37 56.12 -64.76
C LYS A 280 -87.84 56.27 -65.25
N ASN A 281 -88.63 55.20 -65.26
CA ASN A 281 -90.01 55.20 -65.78
C ASN A 281 -91.07 54.81 -64.73
N LYS A 282 -90.90 55.21 -63.47
CA LYS A 282 -91.93 55.11 -62.44
C LYS A 282 -92.36 56.49 -61.96
#